data_AF-A0A497BIC1-F1
#
_entry.id   AF-A0A497BIC1-F1
#
_cell.length_a   1.000
_cell.length_b   1.000
_cell.length_c   1.000
_cell.angle_alpha   90.00
_cell.angle_beta   90.00
_cell.angle_gamma   90.00
#
_symmetry.space_group_name_H-M   'P 1'
#
loop_
_entity.id
_entity.type
_entity.pdbx_description
1 polymer ?
#
loop_
_entity_poly.entity_id
_entity_poly.type
_entity_poly.pdbx_seq_one_letter_code
_entity_poly.pdbx_strand_id
1 'polypeptide(L)'
;MMTHAEAAAKFKRCRNKEVGYRLGKATLLQKRGRAFAIKFHDTDVVMIRPDGTYRLHSGSWNTVTTKDRINRFSPCCLSQTHGMWHIYSVPFTDGMLIDSGGKPIDPPTYTIDDVWKLKRRVDRLFNKFVKIVAKAARYQDIGKWQPHGGRKVPQPTTKPHLTKLWNAILVETSKKGEWANGPGHLFQWIHLAVRNVGWGNKQQVIDLIQSDAMNGNDSHFLLDSLRVLGRRRKPHIVNMILAGELSDGTVRVS
;
A
#
# COMPACT_ATOMS: atom_id res chain seq x y z
N MET A 1 18.97 -19.31 -4.29
CA MET A 1 17.64 -19.79 -4.70
C MET A 1 17.32 -21.11 -4.02
N MET A 2 16.05 -21.44 -3.83
CA MET A 2 15.59 -22.75 -3.35
C MET A 2 14.86 -23.47 -4.48
N THR A 3 15.19 -24.73 -4.74
CA THR A 3 14.49 -25.54 -5.75
C THR A 3 13.30 -26.29 -5.14
N HIS A 4 12.39 -26.79 -5.98
CA HIS A 4 11.25 -27.59 -5.51
C HIS A 4 11.71 -28.87 -4.78
N ALA A 5 12.72 -29.55 -5.32
CA ALA A 5 13.29 -30.75 -4.72
C ALA A 5 13.93 -30.47 -3.35
N GLU A 6 14.69 -29.38 -3.23
CA GLU A 6 15.25 -28.94 -1.95
C GLU A 6 14.18 -28.57 -0.93
N ALA A 7 13.13 -27.85 -1.36
CA ALA A 7 11.99 -27.50 -0.54
C ALA A 7 11.30 -28.78 -0.01
N ALA A 8 11.07 -29.76 -0.88
CA ALA A 8 10.50 -31.05 -0.50
C ALA A 8 11.39 -31.79 0.52
N ALA A 9 12.70 -31.82 0.30
CA ALA A 9 13.66 -32.45 1.21
C ALA A 9 13.67 -31.78 2.60
N LYS A 10 13.66 -30.44 2.66
CA LYS A 10 13.58 -29.69 3.92
C LYS A 10 12.24 -29.91 4.61
N PHE A 11 11.14 -29.89 3.86
CA PHE A 11 9.80 -30.10 4.42
C PHE A 11 9.62 -31.50 5.01
N LYS A 12 10.24 -32.54 4.42
CA LYS A 12 10.26 -33.90 4.99
C LYS A 12 10.87 -33.96 6.39
N ARG A 13 11.85 -33.10 6.69
CA ARG A 13 12.48 -33.00 8.02
C ARG A 13 11.65 -32.23 9.04
N CYS A 14 10.51 -31.67 8.64
CA CYS A 14 9.67 -30.88 9.52
C CYS A 14 8.96 -31.75 10.57
N ARG A 15 9.09 -31.38 11.85
CA ARG A 15 8.40 -32.06 12.96
C ARG A 15 6.88 -31.83 12.93
N ASN A 16 6.44 -30.59 12.72
CA ASN A 16 5.02 -30.23 12.64
C ASN A 16 4.68 -29.70 11.23
N LYS A 17 4.04 -30.56 10.43
CA LYS A 17 3.70 -30.28 9.03
C LYS A 17 2.65 -29.19 8.86
N GLU A 18 1.80 -28.96 9.86
CA GLU A 18 0.75 -27.93 9.81
C GLU A 18 1.35 -26.53 9.94
N VAL A 19 2.30 -26.37 10.87
CA VAL A 19 3.00 -25.09 11.06
C VAL A 19 4.02 -24.84 9.95
N GLY A 20 4.75 -25.88 9.54
CA GLY A 20 5.76 -25.81 8.48
C GLY A 20 7.20 -25.74 8.99
N TYR A 21 8.15 -25.82 8.06
CA TYR A 21 9.59 -25.89 8.37
C TYR A 21 10.18 -24.49 8.52
N ARG A 22 10.78 -24.19 9.68
CA ARG A 22 11.36 -22.87 9.95
C ARG A 22 12.64 -22.66 9.14
N LEU A 23 12.63 -21.64 8.27
CA LEU A 23 13.80 -21.24 7.46
C LEU A 23 14.57 -20.06 8.06
N GLY A 24 13.93 -19.26 8.92
CA GLY A 24 14.56 -18.10 9.55
C GLY A 24 13.62 -17.36 10.52
N LYS A 25 13.95 -16.11 10.84
CA LYS A 25 13.07 -15.24 11.64
C LYS A 25 11.79 -14.95 10.87
N ALA A 26 10.65 -15.32 11.46
CA ALA A 26 9.31 -15.16 10.88
C ALA A 26 9.14 -15.72 9.44
N THR A 27 10.00 -16.66 9.03
CA THR A 27 10.01 -17.25 7.69
C THR A 27 9.85 -18.76 7.80
N LEU A 28 8.78 -19.28 7.21
CA LEU A 28 8.38 -20.69 7.26
C LEU A 28 8.28 -21.25 5.84
N LEU A 29 8.54 -22.53 5.68
CA LEU A 29 8.27 -23.30 4.48
C LEU A 29 7.02 -24.13 4.70
N GLN A 30 5.99 -23.91 3.89
CA GLN A 30 4.71 -24.57 3.98
C GLN A 30 4.36 -25.28 2.66
N LYS A 31 3.70 -26.43 2.75
CA LYS A 31 3.19 -27.13 1.57
C LYS A 31 1.84 -26.55 1.16
N ARG A 32 1.66 -26.25 -0.13
CA ARG A 32 0.41 -25.75 -0.73
C ARG A 32 0.05 -26.63 -1.93
N GLY A 33 -0.69 -27.71 -1.66
CA GLY A 33 -0.97 -28.73 -2.68
C GLY A 33 0.30 -29.38 -3.21
N ARG A 34 0.60 -29.18 -4.51
CA ARG A 34 1.83 -29.67 -5.17
C ARG A 34 3.02 -28.69 -5.10
N ALA A 35 2.78 -27.45 -4.67
CA ALA A 35 3.79 -26.42 -4.54
C ALA A 35 4.28 -26.28 -3.10
N PHE A 36 5.40 -25.57 -2.94
CA PHE A 36 5.91 -25.15 -1.64
C PHE A 36 5.93 -23.62 -1.56
N ALA A 37 5.32 -23.07 -0.53
CA ALA A 37 5.31 -21.64 -0.26
C ALA A 37 6.31 -21.30 0.85
N ILE A 38 7.09 -20.26 0.62
CA ILE A 38 7.87 -19.61 1.65
C ILE A 38 7.01 -18.49 2.20
N LYS A 39 6.50 -18.72 3.40
CA LYS A 39 5.62 -17.80 4.13
C LYS A 39 6.47 -16.89 5.00
N PHE A 40 6.36 -15.57 4.79
CA PHE A 40 6.94 -14.54 5.65
C PHE A 40 5.80 -13.78 6.32
N HIS A 41 5.75 -13.82 7.66
CA HIS A 41 4.55 -13.44 8.41
C HIS A 41 3.31 -14.16 7.85
N ASP A 42 2.30 -13.43 7.36
CA ASP A 42 1.09 -13.99 6.76
C ASP A 42 1.07 -14.00 5.22
N THR A 43 2.21 -13.74 4.59
CA THR A 43 2.31 -13.66 3.13
C THR A 43 3.14 -14.81 2.56
N ASP A 44 2.61 -15.54 1.59
CA ASP A 44 3.34 -16.53 0.80
C ASP A 44 4.24 -15.82 -0.24
N VAL A 45 5.41 -15.33 0.20
CA VAL A 45 6.27 -14.42 -0.59
C VAL A 45 6.89 -15.05 -1.83
N VAL A 46 7.19 -16.34 -1.77
CA VAL A 46 7.72 -17.12 -2.90
C VAL A 46 7.00 -18.46 -2.93
N MET A 47 6.33 -18.77 -4.03
CA MET A 47 5.72 -20.07 -4.26
C MET A 47 6.50 -20.81 -5.33
N ILE A 48 7.13 -21.92 -4.92
CA ILE A 48 7.96 -22.79 -5.74
C ILE A 48 7.06 -23.88 -6.32
N ARG A 49 6.85 -23.86 -7.64
CA ARG A 49 5.99 -24.82 -8.34
C ARG A 49 6.81 -26.03 -8.82
N PRO A 50 6.15 -27.20 -9.01
CA PRO A 50 6.83 -28.40 -9.48
C PRO A 50 7.34 -28.31 -10.92
N ASP A 51 6.81 -27.38 -11.72
CA ASP A 51 7.24 -27.09 -13.10
C ASP A 51 8.52 -26.25 -13.18
N GLY A 52 9.13 -25.92 -12.03
CA GLY A 52 10.33 -25.08 -11.97
C GLY A 52 10.04 -23.58 -12.06
N THR A 53 8.77 -23.16 -12.12
CA THR A 53 8.40 -21.75 -12.07
C THR A 53 8.20 -21.26 -10.63
N TYR A 54 8.30 -19.94 -10.47
CA TYR A 54 8.21 -19.26 -9.19
C TYR A 54 7.15 -18.17 -9.27
N ARG A 55 6.19 -18.18 -8.35
CA ARG A 55 5.24 -17.07 -8.19
C ARG A 55 5.68 -16.19 -7.02
N LEU A 56 5.80 -14.90 -7.26
CA LEU A 56 6.26 -13.94 -6.25
C LEU A 56 5.11 -13.10 -5.70
N HIS A 57 5.16 -12.81 -4.42
CA HIS A 57 4.24 -11.89 -3.75
C HIS A 57 4.99 -11.04 -2.74
N SER A 58 4.67 -9.75 -2.70
CA SER A 58 5.12 -8.84 -1.64
C SER A 58 4.12 -8.74 -0.48
N GLY A 59 2.88 -9.20 -0.68
CA GLY A 59 1.78 -9.01 0.26
C GLY A 59 1.34 -7.55 0.35
N SER A 60 1.52 -6.78 -0.73
CA SER A 60 1.29 -5.33 -0.77
C SER A 60 2.20 -4.52 0.18
N TRP A 61 3.30 -5.11 0.64
CA TRP A 61 4.30 -4.49 1.52
C TRP A 61 5.70 -4.61 0.91
N ASN A 62 6.14 -3.55 0.24
CA ASN A 62 7.47 -3.46 -0.37
C ASN A 62 8.56 -3.13 0.67
N THR A 63 8.81 -4.06 1.60
CA THR A 63 9.83 -3.89 2.66
C THR A 63 11.19 -4.48 2.27
N VAL A 64 12.27 -3.96 2.85
CA VAL A 64 13.63 -4.47 2.62
C VAL A 64 13.72 -5.97 2.98
N THR A 65 13.04 -6.41 4.04
CA THR A 65 13.02 -7.82 4.44
C THR A 65 12.26 -8.69 3.44
N THR A 66 11.11 -8.25 2.93
CA THR A 66 10.38 -8.97 1.89
C THR A 66 11.24 -9.13 0.63
N LYS A 67 11.96 -8.07 0.21
CA LYS A 67 12.91 -8.12 -0.92
C LYS A 67 14.03 -9.13 -0.69
N ASP A 68 14.65 -9.11 0.49
CA ASP A 68 15.70 -10.06 0.87
C ASP A 68 15.21 -11.52 0.78
N ARG A 69 13.99 -11.80 1.25
CA ARG A 69 13.41 -13.14 1.19
C ARG A 69 13.13 -13.59 -0.25
N ILE A 70 12.59 -12.71 -1.09
CA ILE A 70 12.39 -12.99 -2.51
C ILE A 70 13.74 -13.31 -3.18
N ASN A 71 14.75 -12.46 -3.00
CA ASN A 71 16.08 -12.65 -3.61
C ASN A 71 16.80 -13.90 -3.12
N ARG A 72 16.64 -14.26 -1.83
CA ARG A 72 17.29 -15.43 -1.26
C ARG A 72 16.74 -16.74 -1.80
N PHE A 73 15.43 -16.79 -2.01
CA PHE A 73 14.73 -18.05 -2.26
C PHE A 73 14.20 -18.22 -3.69
N SER A 74 14.13 -17.17 -4.48
CA SER A 74 13.83 -17.25 -5.92
C SER A 74 15.12 -17.19 -6.76
N PRO A 75 15.07 -17.52 -8.07
CA PRO A 75 16.20 -17.33 -8.98
C PRO A 75 16.36 -15.88 -9.47
N CYS A 76 15.41 -14.98 -9.17
CA CYS A 76 15.46 -13.60 -9.67
C CYS A 76 16.29 -12.68 -8.76
N CYS A 77 16.70 -11.54 -9.32
CA CYS A 77 17.29 -10.43 -8.57
C CYS A 77 16.33 -9.24 -8.56
N LEU A 78 15.55 -9.11 -7.50
CA LEU A 78 14.65 -7.99 -7.25
C LEU A 78 15.46 -6.77 -6.79
N SER A 79 15.44 -5.74 -7.63
CA SER A 79 16.11 -4.45 -7.43
C SER A 79 15.11 -3.37 -7.08
N GLN A 80 15.60 -2.22 -6.58
CA GLN A 80 14.76 -1.09 -6.22
C GLN A 80 15.36 0.22 -6.71
N THR A 81 14.58 0.99 -7.47
CA THR A 81 14.94 2.33 -7.97
C THR A 81 13.81 3.31 -7.64
N HIS A 82 14.12 4.45 -7.02
CA HIS A 82 13.13 5.45 -6.59
C HIS A 82 11.94 4.90 -5.77
N GLY A 83 12.18 3.86 -4.98
CA GLY A 83 11.16 3.19 -4.17
C GLY A 83 10.32 2.16 -4.93
N MET A 84 10.49 2.01 -6.25
CA MET A 84 9.80 1.00 -7.06
C MET A 84 10.67 -0.24 -7.22
N TRP A 85 10.04 -1.41 -7.10
CA TRP A 85 10.70 -2.69 -7.29
C TRP A 85 10.63 -3.11 -8.74
N HIS A 86 11.69 -3.76 -9.20
CA HIS A 86 11.80 -4.24 -10.57
C HIS A 86 12.75 -5.43 -10.65
N ILE A 87 12.58 -6.22 -11.69
CA ILE A 87 13.43 -7.35 -12.05
C ILE A 87 13.97 -7.02 -13.44
N TYR A 88 15.28 -6.79 -13.53
CA TYR A 88 15.92 -6.19 -14.72
C TYR A 88 15.32 -4.82 -15.07
N SER A 89 14.59 -4.71 -16.18
CA SER A 89 13.89 -3.48 -16.59
C SER A 89 12.37 -3.60 -16.44
N VAL A 90 11.89 -4.74 -15.90
CA VAL A 90 10.47 -5.04 -15.77
C VAL A 90 9.99 -4.68 -14.37
N PRO A 91 8.97 -3.82 -14.22
CA PRO A 91 8.40 -3.51 -12.93
C PRO A 91 7.84 -4.74 -12.23
N PHE A 92 8.08 -4.84 -10.92
CA PHE A 92 7.55 -5.93 -10.12
C PHE A 92 6.05 -5.77 -9.89
N THR A 93 5.30 -6.85 -10.08
CA THR A 93 3.88 -6.96 -9.76
C THR A 93 3.62 -8.13 -8.81
N ASP A 94 2.66 -7.97 -7.90
CA ASP A 94 2.24 -9.06 -7.02
C ASP A 94 1.60 -10.17 -7.86
N GLY A 95 2.06 -11.41 -7.65
CA GLY A 95 1.62 -12.57 -8.40
C GLY A 95 2.39 -12.84 -9.69
N MET A 96 3.43 -12.05 -10.01
CA MET A 96 4.30 -12.29 -11.17
C MET A 96 4.91 -13.70 -11.15
N LEU A 97 4.96 -14.33 -12.33
CA LEU A 97 5.62 -15.61 -12.54
C LEU A 97 7.02 -15.42 -13.10
N ILE A 98 7.94 -16.26 -12.65
CA ILE A 98 9.35 -16.26 -13.06
C ILE A 98 9.76 -17.68 -13.42
N ASP A 99 10.55 -17.81 -14.47
CA ASP A 99 11.16 -19.08 -14.87
C ASP A 99 12.32 -19.50 -13.93
N SER A 100 12.89 -20.68 -14.17
CA SER A 100 14.04 -21.18 -13.42
C SER A 100 15.32 -20.36 -13.63
N GLY A 101 15.39 -19.56 -14.70
CA GLY A 101 16.49 -18.67 -15.02
C GLY A 101 16.36 -17.27 -14.40
N GLY A 102 15.27 -16.98 -13.69
CA GLY A 102 15.05 -15.68 -13.06
C GLY A 102 14.39 -14.63 -13.97
N LYS A 103 13.93 -15.00 -15.17
CA LYS A 103 13.25 -14.10 -16.10
C LYS A 103 11.74 -14.11 -15.86
N PRO A 104 11.08 -12.94 -15.91
CA PRO A 104 9.62 -12.88 -15.83
C PRO A 104 8.94 -13.61 -17.00
N ILE A 105 7.89 -14.38 -16.69
CA ILE A 105 6.99 -14.99 -17.66
C ILE A 105 5.79 -14.04 -17.82
N ASP A 106 5.50 -13.66 -19.07
CA ASP A 106 4.44 -12.69 -19.40
C ASP A 106 4.59 -11.34 -18.66
N PRO A 107 5.71 -10.61 -18.89
CA PRO A 107 5.96 -9.36 -18.22
C PRO A 107 4.90 -8.31 -18.58
N PRO A 108 4.58 -7.37 -17.67
CA PRO A 108 3.71 -6.25 -18.00
C PRO A 108 4.26 -5.45 -19.19
N THR A 109 3.35 -4.89 -19.98
CA THR A 109 3.69 -4.10 -21.19
C THR A 109 4.31 -2.73 -20.89
N TYR A 110 4.19 -2.24 -19.65
CA TYR A 110 4.68 -0.94 -19.25
C TYR A 110 6.11 -0.99 -18.70
N THR A 111 6.87 0.08 -18.94
CA THR A 111 8.26 0.19 -18.51
C THR A 111 8.38 0.72 -17.08
N ILE A 112 9.57 0.58 -16.48
CA ILE A 112 9.86 1.20 -15.17
C ILE A 112 9.70 2.72 -15.18
N ASP A 113 9.97 3.37 -16.32
CA ASP A 113 9.83 4.81 -16.46
C ASP A 113 8.36 5.25 -16.45
N ASP A 114 7.47 4.45 -17.05
CA ASP A 114 6.03 4.70 -17.02
C ASP A 114 5.48 4.60 -15.60
N VAL A 115 5.90 3.55 -14.88
CA VAL A 115 5.58 3.38 -13.45
C VAL A 115 6.08 4.55 -12.62
N TRP A 116 7.29 5.04 -12.91
CA TRP A 116 7.86 6.18 -12.19
C TRP A 116 7.13 7.51 -12.50
N LYS A 117 6.78 7.77 -13.77
CA LYS A 117 5.95 8.91 -14.16
C LYS A 117 4.60 8.87 -13.44
N LEU A 118 3.96 7.70 -13.41
CA LEU A 118 2.69 7.49 -12.73
C LEU A 118 2.84 7.74 -11.22
N LYS A 119 3.86 7.17 -10.58
CA LYS A 119 4.18 7.41 -9.17
C LYS A 119 4.33 8.91 -8.87
N ARG A 120 5.10 9.65 -9.67
CA ARG A 120 5.29 11.11 -9.48
C ARG A 120 3.96 11.87 -9.57
N ARG A 121 3.04 11.43 -10.43
CA ARG A 121 1.70 12.02 -10.51
C ARG A 121 0.89 11.73 -9.25
N VAL A 122 0.85 10.47 -8.81
CA VAL A 122 0.20 10.06 -7.55
C VAL A 122 0.76 10.86 -6.37
N ASP A 123 2.08 11.02 -6.31
CA ASP A 123 2.78 11.83 -5.30
C ASP A 123 2.28 13.28 -5.27
N ARG A 124 2.15 13.92 -6.43
CA ARG A 124 1.66 15.30 -6.54
C ARG A 124 0.20 15.42 -6.08
N LEU A 125 -0.67 14.52 -6.53
CA LEU A 125 -2.08 14.51 -6.16
C LEU A 125 -2.26 14.29 -4.65
N PHE A 126 -1.52 13.32 -4.10
CA PHE A 126 -1.53 13.03 -2.67
C PHE A 126 -1.06 14.24 -1.85
N ASN A 127 0.05 14.87 -2.24
CA ASN A 127 0.55 16.05 -1.56
C ASN A 127 -0.42 17.24 -1.66
N LYS A 128 -1.10 17.42 -2.79
CA LYS A 128 -2.16 18.42 -2.96
C LYS A 128 -3.31 18.16 -1.98
N PHE A 129 -3.75 16.91 -1.87
CA PHE A 129 -4.77 16.51 -0.89
C PHE A 129 -4.35 16.81 0.55
N VAL A 130 -3.15 16.36 0.97
CA VAL A 130 -2.63 16.62 2.31
C VAL A 130 -2.56 18.12 2.60
N LYS A 131 -2.17 18.95 1.63
CA LYS A 131 -2.17 20.41 1.77
C LYS A 131 -3.58 20.99 1.94
N ILE A 132 -4.58 20.48 1.22
CA ILE A 132 -5.99 20.90 1.37
C ILE A 132 -6.48 20.56 2.77
N VAL A 133 -6.28 19.31 3.22
CA VAL A 133 -6.66 18.87 4.58
C VAL A 133 -5.95 19.71 5.64
N ALA A 134 -4.64 19.94 5.48
CA ALA A 134 -3.87 20.76 6.42
C ALA A 134 -4.31 22.23 6.44
N LYS A 135 -4.60 22.83 5.27
CA LYS A 135 -5.13 24.20 5.18
C LYS A 135 -6.47 24.29 5.88
N ALA A 136 -7.37 23.37 5.58
CA ALA A 136 -8.69 23.30 6.21
C ALA A 136 -8.55 23.17 7.73
N ALA A 137 -7.64 22.31 8.22
CA ALA A 137 -7.39 22.11 9.65
C ALA A 137 -6.83 23.37 10.35
N ARG A 138 -6.06 24.20 9.65
CA ARG A 138 -5.53 25.48 10.17
C ARG A 138 -6.56 26.59 10.30
N TYR A 139 -7.67 26.55 9.54
CA TYR A 139 -8.77 27.51 9.70
C TYR A 139 -9.64 27.24 10.94
N GLN A 140 -9.25 26.26 11.75
CA GLN A 140 -9.81 26.00 13.07
C GLN A 140 -8.70 26.23 14.06
N ASP A 141 -8.97 27.03 15.08
CA ASP A 141 -8.04 27.45 16.12
C ASP A 141 -7.49 26.22 16.88
N ILE A 142 -6.51 25.54 16.29
CA ILE A 142 -5.65 24.56 16.94
C ILE A 142 -4.74 25.35 17.84
N GLY A 143 -5.20 25.57 19.08
CA GLY A 143 -4.62 26.49 20.05
C GLY A 143 -3.08 26.53 20.07
N LYS A 144 -2.55 27.72 20.35
CA LYS A 144 -1.12 28.03 20.31
C LYS A 144 -0.27 26.99 21.06
N TRP A 145 0.76 26.50 20.38
CA TRP A 145 1.81 25.66 20.96
C TRP A 145 2.59 26.50 21.98
N GLN A 146 2.52 26.18 23.28
CA GLN A 146 3.43 26.77 24.25
C GLN A 146 4.75 25.98 24.26
N PRO A 147 5.91 26.65 24.23
CA PRO A 147 7.21 25.98 24.10
C PRO A 147 7.51 24.96 25.21
N HIS A 148 6.85 25.03 26.37
CA HIS A 148 7.19 24.25 27.56
C HIS A 148 5.96 23.53 28.14
N GLY A 149 5.67 22.33 27.63
CA GLY A 149 5.22 21.18 28.43
C GLY A 149 3.79 21.11 28.99
N GLY A 150 2.93 22.13 28.86
CA GLY A 150 1.55 22.08 29.39
C GLY A 150 0.48 22.52 28.40
N ARG A 151 -0.40 21.60 27.97
CA ARG A 151 -1.57 21.96 27.15
C ARG A 151 -2.72 22.39 28.06
N LYS A 152 -3.15 23.66 27.97
CA LYS A 152 -4.56 24.00 28.23
C LYS A 152 -5.33 23.67 26.94
N VAL A 153 -5.84 22.44 26.85
CA VAL A 153 -6.80 22.07 25.82
C VAL A 153 -8.06 22.93 26.06
N PRO A 154 -8.53 23.72 25.08
CA PRO A 154 -9.80 24.42 25.24
C PRO A 154 -10.90 23.36 25.41
N GLN A 155 -11.58 23.40 26.57
CA GLN A 155 -12.65 22.48 26.92
C GLN A 155 -13.68 22.30 25.76
N PRO A 156 -14.22 21.09 25.59
CA PRO A 156 -15.06 20.72 24.45
C PRO A 156 -16.48 21.26 24.62
N THR A 157 -16.71 22.50 24.20
CA THR A 157 -18.06 23.07 24.12
C THR A 157 -18.67 22.81 22.74
N THR A 158 -19.31 21.64 22.52
CA THR A 158 -20.29 21.42 21.42
C THR A 158 -19.92 22.04 20.07
N LYS A 159 -18.88 21.54 19.38
CA LYS A 159 -18.19 22.36 18.35
C LYS A 159 -18.51 21.99 16.88
N PRO A 160 -19.36 22.75 16.16
CA PRO A 160 -19.68 22.63 14.72
C PRO A 160 -18.49 22.83 13.75
N HIS A 161 -17.29 23.03 14.27
CA HIS A 161 -16.09 23.25 13.48
C HIS A 161 -15.73 22.05 12.59
N LEU A 162 -15.63 20.81 13.07
CA LEU A 162 -15.27 19.66 12.19
C LEU A 162 -16.27 19.42 11.05
N THR A 163 -17.57 19.65 11.28
CA THR A 163 -18.58 19.69 10.21
C THR A 163 -18.31 20.83 9.22
N LYS A 164 -17.91 22.02 9.70
CA LYS A 164 -17.43 23.12 8.84
C LYS A 164 -16.12 22.78 8.11
N LEU A 165 -15.21 22.00 8.71
CA LEU A 165 -13.98 21.53 8.08
C LEU A 165 -14.31 20.61 6.90
N TRP A 166 -15.21 19.66 7.14
CA TRP A 166 -15.72 18.75 6.13
C TRP A 166 -16.44 19.49 5.00
N ASN A 167 -17.34 20.41 5.34
CA ASN A 167 -18.04 21.24 4.36
C ASN A 167 -17.08 22.18 3.61
N ALA A 168 -16.02 22.69 4.25
CA ALA A 168 -14.99 23.50 3.60
C ALA A 168 -14.12 22.65 2.65
N ILE A 169 -13.81 21.40 2.99
CA ILE A 169 -13.14 20.45 2.08
C ILE A 169 -14.03 20.17 0.86
N LEU A 170 -15.33 19.94 1.08
CA LEU A 170 -16.31 19.77 0.00
C LEU A 170 -16.43 21.02 -0.89
N VAL A 171 -16.48 22.21 -0.30
CA VAL A 171 -16.58 23.49 -1.03
C VAL A 171 -15.29 23.84 -1.77
N GLU A 172 -14.12 23.64 -1.16
CA GLU A 172 -12.84 23.96 -1.81
C GLU A 172 -12.50 22.96 -2.94
N THR A 173 -12.98 21.72 -2.83
CA THR A 173 -12.88 20.74 -3.92
C THR A 173 -13.90 21.03 -5.03
N SER A 174 -15.10 21.54 -4.72
CA SER A 174 -16.11 21.90 -5.73
C SER A 174 -15.78 23.19 -6.50
N LYS A 175 -15.20 24.21 -5.83
CA LYS A 175 -14.80 25.50 -6.44
C LYS A 175 -13.76 25.38 -7.55
N LYS A 176 -12.96 24.31 -7.60
CA LYS A 176 -11.91 24.12 -8.60
C LYS A 176 -12.39 23.50 -9.91
N GLY A 177 -13.69 23.26 -10.09
CA GLY A 177 -14.21 22.56 -11.26
C GLY A 177 -13.77 21.09 -11.34
N GLU A 178 -13.09 20.56 -10.32
CA GLU A 178 -12.62 19.17 -10.26
C GLU A 178 -13.79 18.16 -10.18
N TRP A 179 -15.01 18.63 -9.94
CA TRP A 179 -16.25 17.85 -9.94
C TRP A 179 -16.94 17.74 -11.31
N ALA A 180 -16.60 18.57 -12.29
CA ALA A 180 -17.28 18.57 -13.59
C ALA A 180 -17.07 17.25 -14.36
N ASN A 181 -16.07 16.44 -13.97
CA ASN A 181 -15.79 15.12 -14.55
C ASN A 181 -16.19 13.95 -13.62
N GLY A 182 -17.08 14.18 -12.64
CA GLY A 182 -17.74 13.13 -11.85
C GLY A 182 -17.24 12.94 -10.41
N PRO A 183 -18.09 12.36 -9.53
CA PRO A 183 -17.81 12.24 -8.10
C PRO A 183 -16.88 11.06 -7.85
N GLY A 184 -15.57 11.25 -7.69
CA GLY A 184 -14.84 10.20 -6.98
C GLY A 184 -13.35 10.03 -7.10
N HIS A 185 -12.56 10.71 -7.94
CA HIS A 185 -11.17 10.30 -8.08
C HIS A 185 -10.38 10.43 -6.77
N LEU A 186 -10.12 11.64 -6.25
CA LEU A 186 -9.27 11.85 -5.05
C LEU A 186 -9.71 11.05 -3.81
N PHE A 187 -11.04 10.89 -3.62
CA PHE A 187 -11.61 10.09 -2.55
C PHE A 187 -11.59 8.58 -2.83
N GLN A 188 -11.70 8.11 -4.08
CA GLN A 188 -11.45 6.71 -4.44
C GLN A 188 -10.03 6.27 -4.09
N TRP A 189 -9.02 7.15 -4.24
CA TRP A 189 -7.64 6.84 -3.88
C TRP A 189 -7.44 6.61 -2.37
N ILE A 190 -8.08 7.43 -1.54
CA ILE A 190 -8.06 7.27 -0.08
C ILE A 190 -8.91 6.06 0.31
N HIS A 191 -10.10 5.93 -0.28
CA HIS A 191 -11.02 4.82 -0.09
C HIS A 191 -10.39 3.46 -0.43
N LEU A 192 -9.64 3.35 -1.53
CA LEU A 192 -8.99 2.10 -1.94
C LEU A 192 -7.69 1.83 -1.18
N ALA A 193 -6.98 2.87 -0.74
CA ALA A 193 -5.85 2.71 0.17
C ALA A 193 -6.28 2.27 1.57
N VAL A 194 -7.50 2.62 2.02
CA VAL A 194 -8.07 2.13 3.29
C VAL A 194 -8.74 0.75 3.14
N ARG A 195 -9.41 0.45 2.01
CA ARG A 195 -10.00 -0.88 1.72
C ARG A 195 -8.98 -2.03 1.82
N ASN A 196 -7.71 -1.77 1.50
CA ASN A 196 -6.60 -2.75 1.58
C ASN A 196 -5.98 -2.91 2.99
N VAL A 197 -6.54 -2.27 4.02
CA VAL A 197 -6.13 -2.47 5.43
C VAL A 197 -6.99 -3.56 6.10
N GLY A 198 -7.96 -4.15 5.40
CA GLY A 198 -8.90 -5.13 5.99
C GLY A 198 -9.97 -4.48 6.87
N TRP A 199 -10.07 -3.15 6.85
CA TRP A 199 -11.16 -2.41 7.44
C TRP A 199 -12.23 -2.31 6.35
N GLY A 200 -13.44 -2.77 6.67
CA GLY A 200 -14.51 -3.01 5.71
C GLY A 200 -15.06 -1.76 5.04
N ASN A 201 -16.26 -1.93 4.48
CA ASN A 201 -17.13 -0.96 3.78
C ASN A 201 -16.66 0.52 3.75
N LYS A 202 -16.74 1.18 2.58
CA LYS A 202 -16.69 2.64 2.38
C LYS A 202 -17.18 3.46 3.58
N GLN A 203 -18.33 3.06 4.12
CA GLN A 203 -18.97 3.69 5.25
C GLN A 203 -18.11 3.60 6.51
N GLN A 204 -17.50 2.46 6.85
CA GLN A 204 -16.64 2.29 8.02
C GLN A 204 -15.36 3.15 8.01
N VAL A 205 -14.84 3.50 6.84
CA VAL A 205 -13.68 4.41 6.71
C VAL A 205 -14.11 5.86 6.89
N ILE A 206 -15.25 6.21 6.31
CA ILE A 206 -15.89 7.50 6.53
C ILE A 206 -16.24 7.62 8.02
N ASP A 207 -16.82 6.58 8.61
CA ASP A 207 -17.16 6.45 10.02
C ASP A 207 -15.90 6.44 10.89
N LEU A 208 -14.75 5.92 10.42
CA LEU A 208 -13.47 5.97 11.15
C LEU A 208 -12.88 7.37 11.12
N ILE A 209 -12.87 8.03 9.95
CA ILE A 209 -12.41 9.42 9.84
C ILE A 209 -13.36 10.34 10.61
N GLN A 210 -14.67 10.07 10.56
CA GLN A 210 -15.69 10.76 11.35
C GLN A 210 -15.53 10.44 12.83
N SER A 211 -15.27 9.20 13.23
CA SER A 211 -15.04 8.76 14.60
C SER A 211 -13.76 9.36 15.17
N ASP A 212 -12.63 9.31 14.45
CA ASP A 212 -11.37 9.92 14.89
C ASP A 212 -11.47 11.45 14.96
N ALA A 213 -12.17 12.06 14.00
CA ALA A 213 -12.50 13.48 14.08
C ALA A 213 -13.43 13.78 15.26
N MET A 214 -14.47 12.96 15.50
CA MET A 214 -15.46 13.14 16.56
C MET A 214 -14.94 12.81 17.96
N ASN A 215 -13.99 11.88 18.09
CA ASN A 215 -13.40 11.44 19.36
C ASN A 215 -12.27 12.37 19.84
N GLY A 216 -11.98 13.45 19.12
CA GLY A 216 -10.98 14.44 19.54
C GLY A 216 -9.53 13.97 19.43
N ASN A 217 -9.25 12.95 18.62
CA ASN A 217 -7.86 12.64 18.26
C ASN A 217 -7.32 13.82 17.43
N ASP A 218 -6.20 14.41 17.87
CA ASP A 218 -5.64 15.62 17.28
C ASP A 218 -5.57 15.50 15.75
N SER A 219 -6.01 16.53 15.02
CA SER A 219 -5.90 16.63 13.55
C SER A 219 -4.48 16.38 13.02
N HIS A 220 -3.48 16.52 13.89
CA HIS A 220 -2.09 16.12 13.67
C HIS A 220 -1.91 14.60 13.49
N PHE A 221 -2.60 13.75 14.25
CA PHE A 221 -2.59 12.29 14.07
C PHE A 221 -3.20 11.88 12.74
N LEU A 222 -4.27 12.55 12.29
CA LEU A 222 -4.85 12.30 10.98
C LEU A 222 -3.85 12.66 9.87
N LEU A 223 -3.22 13.84 9.94
CA LEU A 223 -2.21 14.27 8.97
C LEU A 223 -0.98 13.35 8.95
N ASP A 224 -0.50 12.91 10.12
CA ASP A 224 0.63 11.99 10.20
C ASP A 224 0.27 10.58 9.75
N SER A 225 -0.93 10.10 10.07
CA SER A 225 -1.47 8.83 9.55
C SER A 225 -1.59 8.87 8.03
N LEU A 226 -2.13 9.96 7.46
CA LEU A 226 -2.15 10.18 6.01
C LEU A 226 -0.73 10.19 5.44
N ARG A 227 0.22 10.91 6.04
CA ARG A 227 1.62 10.92 5.58
C ARG A 227 2.28 9.55 5.64
N VAL A 228 2.03 8.77 6.69
CA VAL A 228 2.56 7.41 6.84
C VAL A 228 1.93 6.47 5.81
N LEU A 229 0.61 6.53 5.64
CA LEU A 229 -0.14 5.76 4.65
C LEU A 229 0.32 6.10 3.24
N GLY A 230 0.44 7.38 2.91
CA GLY A 230 1.04 7.86 1.67
C GLY A 230 2.43 7.26 1.47
N ARG A 231 3.36 7.43 2.41
CA ARG A 231 4.73 6.91 2.27
C ARG A 231 4.78 5.38 2.02
N ARG A 232 3.96 4.60 2.72
CA ARG A 232 4.03 3.13 2.68
C ARG A 232 3.22 2.51 1.54
N ARG A 233 2.11 3.12 1.12
CA ARG A 233 1.15 2.53 0.18
C ARG A 233 1.17 3.13 -1.22
N LYS A 234 1.93 4.21 -1.47
CA LYS A 234 2.10 4.77 -2.82
C LYS A 234 2.47 3.73 -3.89
N PRO A 235 3.44 2.82 -3.68
CA PRO A 235 3.74 1.79 -4.67
C PRO A 235 2.55 0.86 -4.94
N HIS A 236 1.82 0.50 -3.90
CA HIS A 236 0.63 -0.34 -4.00
C HIS A 236 -0.48 0.33 -4.82
N ILE A 237 -0.74 1.60 -4.53
CA ILE A 237 -1.67 2.43 -5.29
C ILE A 237 -1.28 2.47 -6.77
N VAL A 238 0.01 2.65 -7.07
CA VAL A 238 0.50 2.64 -8.45
C VAL A 238 0.23 1.30 -9.14
N ASN A 239 0.47 0.18 -8.44
CA ASN A 239 0.18 -1.16 -8.96
C ASN A 239 -1.31 -1.37 -9.25
N MET A 240 -2.19 -0.90 -8.37
CA MET A 240 -3.64 -0.98 -8.58
C MET A 240 -4.10 -0.21 -9.83
N ILE A 241 -3.50 0.96 -10.10
CA ILE A 241 -3.81 1.70 -11.35
C ILE A 241 -3.37 0.91 -12.57
N LEU A 242 -2.16 0.35 -12.51
CA LEU A 242 -1.59 -0.41 -13.61
C LEU A 242 -2.39 -1.68 -13.89
N ALA A 243 -2.94 -2.29 -12.85
CA ALA A 243 -3.88 -3.41 -12.94
C ALA A 243 -5.28 -3.01 -13.43
N GLY A 244 -5.56 -1.71 -13.62
CA GLY A 244 -6.88 -1.21 -14.00
C GLY A 244 -7.92 -1.25 -12.87
N GLU A 245 -7.53 -1.61 -11.65
CA GLU A 245 -8.39 -1.59 -10.46
C GLU A 245 -8.68 -0.16 -9.98
N LEU A 246 -7.80 0.78 -10.35
CA LEU A 246 -7.89 2.20 -10.06
C LEU A 246 -7.78 3.01 -11.35
N SER A 247 -8.67 3.97 -11.55
CA SER A 247 -8.46 4.98 -12.60
C SER A 247 -7.41 5.99 -12.17
N ASP A 248 -6.48 6.31 -13.05
CA ASP A 248 -5.45 7.34 -12.84
C ASP A 248 -6.01 8.77 -12.93
N GLY A 249 -7.32 8.92 -13.21
CA GLY A 249 -8.00 10.20 -13.42
C GLY A 249 -7.73 10.83 -14.78
N THR A 250 -7.08 10.14 -15.72
CA THR A 250 -7.23 10.47 -17.14
C THR A 250 -8.51 9.81 -17.66
N VAL A 251 -9.38 10.62 -18.24
CA VAL A 251 -10.46 10.09 -19.07
C VAL A 251 -9.77 9.49 -20.28
N ARG A 252 -9.80 8.16 -20.42
CA ARG A 252 -9.51 7.53 -21.71
C ARG A 252 -10.71 7.86 -22.59
N VAL A 253 -10.57 8.88 -23.42
CA VAL A 253 -11.52 9.13 -24.52
C VAL A 253 -11.44 7.88 -25.39
N SER A 254 -12.55 7.14 -25.44
CA SER A 254 -12.72 6.01 -26.36
C SER A 254 -13.16 6.55 -27.72
#